data_AF-A0A3B9Z9D6-F1
#
_entry.id   AF-A0A3B9Z9D6-F1
#
_cell.length_a   1.000
_cell.length_b   1.000
_cell.length_c   1.000
_cell.angle_alpha   90.00
_cell.angle_beta   90.00
_cell.angle_gamma   90.00
#
_symmetry.space_group_name_H-M   'P 1'
#
loop_
_entity.id
_entity.type
_entity.pdbx_description
1 polymer ?
#
loop_
_entity_poly.entity_id
_entity_poly.type
_entity_poly.pdbx_seq_one_letter_code
_entity_poly.pdbx_strand_id
1 'polypeptide(L)' 'MEVALLFGQAVGGGRPIQRALVNLQAQGRDHNCDAVVSVELLEYQVKVGTVIVAYGTGIKYLDLPVPAAQ' A
#
# COMPACT_ATOMS: atom_id res chain seq x y z
N MET A 1 4.64 14.81 9.44
CA MET A 1 4.50 13.61 8.60
C MET A 1 4.13 12.47 9.53
N GLU A 2 2.93 11.94 9.37
CA GLU A 2 2.52 10.70 10.05
C GLU A 2 2.89 9.52 9.13
N VAL A 3 3.42 8.45 9.72
CA VAL A 3 3.98 7.29 8.99
C VAL A 3 3.30 6.04 9.50
N ALA A 4 2.65 5.29 8.61
CA ALA A 4 2.04 4.00 8.90
C ALA A 4 2.54 2.93 7.93
N LEU A 5 2.75 1.71 8.43
CA LEU A 5 3.00 0.53 7.62
C LEU A 5 1.65 -0.11 7.25
N LEU A 6 1.41 -0.30 5.96
CA LEU A 6 0.12 -0.78 5.43
C LEU A 6 0.31 -2.11 4.71
N PHE A 7 -0.73 -2.98 4.75
CA PHE A 7 -0.70 -4.30 4.14
C PHE A 7 -1.98 -4.59 3.33
N GLY A 8 -1.83 -5.02 2.09
CA GLY A 8 -2.90 -5.56 1.25
C GLY A 8 -2.56 -6.98 0.80
N GLN A 9 -3.49 -7.93 0.95
CA GLN A 9 -3.25 -9.34 0.61
C GLN A 9 -4.30 -9.89 -0.35
N ALA A 10 -3.89 -10.82 -1.21
CA ALA A 10 -4.77 -11.58 -2.09
C ALA A 10 -4.32 -13.04 -2.22
N VAL A 11 -5.30 -13.96 -2.23
CA VAL A 11 -5.08 -15.41 -2.36
C VAL A 11 -5.78 -15.91 -3.61
N GLY A 12 -5.04 -16.51 -4.54
CA GLY A 12 -5.59 -17.16 -5.74
C GLY A 12 -6.35 -16.25 -6.73
N GLY A 13 -6.85 -16.86 -7.80
CA GLY A 13 -7.62 -16.20 -8.87
C GLY A 13 -6.79 -15.47 -9.94
N GLY A 14 -7.45 -14.99 -10.99
CA GLY A 14 -6.80 -14.27 -12.08
C GLY A 14 -6.38 -12.86 -11.66
N ARG A 15 -5.08 -12.66 -11.40
CA ARG A 15 -4.39 -11.39 -11.03
C ARG A 15 -4.28 -11.10 -9.52
N PRO A 16 -3.58 -11.96 -8.75
CA PRO A 16 -3.41 -11.78 -7.30
C PRO A 16 -2.58 -10.52 -6.95
N ILE A 17 -1.60 -10.14 -7.77
CA ILE A 17 -0.80 -8.92 -7.56
C ILE A 17 -1.67 -7.66 -7.64
N GLN A 18 -2.49 -7.53 -8.68
CA GLN A 18 -3.37 -6.36 -8.85
C GLN A 18 -4.35 -6.23 -7.68
N ARG A 19 -4.91 -7.36 -7.20
CA ARG A 19 -5.80 -7.36 -6.03
C ARG A 19 -5.07 -6.96 -4.75
N ALA A 20 -3.86 -7.47 -4.51
CA ALA A 20 -3.06 -7.11 -3.34
C ALA A 20 -2.75 -5.59 -3.31
N LEU A 21 -2.41 -5.01 -4.46
CA LEU A 21 -2.18 -3.56 -4.60
C LEU A 21 -3.45 -2.73 -4.39
N VAL A 22 -4.59 -3.17 -4.93
CA VAL A 22 -5.89 -2.50 -4.68
C VAL A 22 -6.25 -2.54 -3.19
N ASN A 23 -6.03 -3.67 -2.53
CA ASN A 23 -6.27 -3.80 -1.09
C ASN A 23 -5.33 -2.90 -0.28
N LEU A 24 -4.05 -2.78 -0.67
CA LEU A 24 -3.09 -1.87 -0.03
C LEU A 24 -3.51 -0.41 -0.17
N GLN A 25 -3.97 0.00 -1.36
CA GLN A 25 -4.50 1.36 -1.57
C GLN A 25 -5.77 1.61 -0.77
N ALA A 26 -6.65 0.62 -0.63
CA ALA A 26 -7.82 0.72 0.22
C ALA A 26 -7.43 1.00 1.68
N GLN A 27 -6.44 0.26 2.22
CA GLN A 27 -5.89 0.54 3.55
C GLN A 27 -5.34 1.96 3.66
N GLY A 28 -4.60 2.44 2.65
CA GLY A 28 -4.12 3.82 2.62
C GLY A 28 -5.25 4.85 2.77
N ARG A 29 -6.36 4.65 2.05
CA ARG A 29 -7.55 5.51 2.15
C ARG A 29 -8.22 5.42 3.51
N ASP A 30 -8.38 4.22 4.06
CA ASP A 30 -8.99 4.00 5.38
C ASP A 30 -8.18 4.69 6.50
N HIS A 31 -6.86 4.83 6.30
CA HIS A 31 -5.96 5.57 7.18
C HIS A 31 -5.78 7.06 6.82
N ASN A 32 -6.61 7.62 5.92
CA ASN A 32 -6.52 9.02 5.46
C ASN A 32 -5.14 9.41 4.91
N CYS A 33 -4.44 8.45 4.28
CA CYS A 33 -3.21 8.72 3.56
C CYS A 33 -3.54 9.23 2.14
N ASP A 34 -2.74 10.17 1.66
CA ASP A 34 -2.86 10.72 0.30
C ASP A 34 -2.15 9.82 -0.72
N ALA A 35 -1.12 9.10 -0.29
CA ALA A 35 -0.40 8.14 -1.12
C ALA A 35 0.18 6.98 -0.29
N VAL A 36 0.54 5.91 -0.99
CA VAL A 36 1.33 4.80 -0.44
C VAL A 36 2.61 4.71 -1.28
N VAL A 37 3.76 4.82 -0.62
CA VAL A 37 5.10 4.82 -1.26
C VAL A 37 5.92 3.63 -0.77
N SER A 38 7.08 3.41 -1.41
CA SER A 38 7.99 2.29 -1.08
C SER A 38 7.26 0.94 -1.03
N VAL A 39 6.46 0.68 -2.08
CA VAL A 39 5.63 -0.53 -2.14
C VAL A 39 6.48 -1.72 -2.55
N GLU A 40 6.40 -2.79 -1.76
CA GLU A 40 7.05 -4.07 -2.02
C GLU A 40 6.00 -5.20 -2.05
N LEU A 41 6.34 -6.27 -2.77
CA LEU A 41 5.50 -7.45 -2.95
C LEU A 41 6.22 -8.69 -2.41
N LEU A 42 5.53 -9.43 -1.55
CA LEU A 42 5.96 -10.76 -1.11
C LEU A 42 5.05 -11.81 -1.71
N GLU A 43 5.66 -12.84 -2.26
CA GLU A 43 4.99 -13.99 -2.83
C GLU A 43 5.22 -15.22 -1.96
N TYR A 44 4.13 -15.85 -1.52
CA TYR A 44 4.17 -17.10 -0.78
C TYR A 44 3.44 -18.18 -1.55
N GLN A 45 4.11 -19.29 -1.78
CA GLN A 45 3.49 -20.50 -2.31
C GLN A 45 2.91 -21.32 -1.16
N VAL A 46 1.59 -21.50 -1.14
CA VAL A 46 0.87 -22.29 -0.12
C VAL A 46 0.11 -23.44 -0.79
N LYS A 47 -0.32 -24.43 0.00
CA LYS A 47 -1.01 -25.63 -0.51
C LYS A 47 -2.24 -25.33 -1.38
N VAL A 48 -2.88 -24.18 -1.17
CA VAL A 48 -4.11 -23.74 -1.85
C VAL A 48 -3.86 -22.74 -2.99
N GLY A 49 -2.60 -22.45 -3.32
CA GLY A 49 -2.21 -21.55 -4.41
C GLY A 49 -1.17 -20.51 -3.99
N THR A 50 -1.08 -19.41 -4.74
CA THR A 50 -0.16 -18.32 -4.46
C THR A 50 -0.85 -17.23 -3.63
N VAL A 51 -0.19 -16.77 -2.57
CA VAL A 51 -0.57 -15.59 -1.80
C VAL A 51 0.38 -14.46 -2.15
N ILE A 52 -0.18 -13.30 -2.52
CA ILE A 52 0.57 -12.07 -2.70
C ILE A 52 0.24 -11.12 -1.57
N VAL A 53 1.26 -10.60 -0.91
CA VAL A 53 1.17 -9.55 0.09
C VAL A 53 1.88 -8.31 -0.45
N ALA A 54 1.14 -7.22 -0.62
CA ALA A 54 1.67 -5.91 -0.91
C ALA A 54 1.77 -5.11 0.40
N TYR A 55 2.90 -4.48 0.66
CA TYR A 55 3.02 -3.54 1.76
C TYR A 55 3.76 -2.29 1.31
N GLY A 56 3.54 -1.20 2.04
CA GLY A 56 4.19 0.07 1.78
C GLY A 56 3.95 1.06 2.90
N THR A 57 4.47 2.26 2.73
CA THR A 57 4.35 3.35 3.69
C THR A 57 3.23 4.30 3.27
N GLY A 58 2.20 4.41 4.11
CA GLY A 58 1.18 5.45 3.95
C GLY A 58 1.77 6.83 4.28
N ILE A 59 1.56 7.79 3.39
CA ILE A 59 1.96 9.18 3.59
C ILE A 59 0.74 10.09 3.53
N LYS A 60 0.68 11.00 4.50
CA LYS A 60 -0.26 12.11 4.53
C LYS A 60 0.53 13.42 4.39
N TYR A 61 0.22 14.19 3.36
CA TYR A 61 0.81 15.50 3.17
C TYR A 61 0.21 16.44 4.22
N LEU A 62 1.08 17.18 4.89
CA LEU A 62 0.64 18.33 5.66
C LEU A 62 0.64 19.50 4.69
N ASP A 63 -0.46 20.26 4.63
CA ASP A 63 -0.50 21.57 3.99
C ASP A 63 0.42 22.52 4.75
N LEU A 64 1.73 22.36 4.50
CA LEU A 64 2.73 23.27 4.99
C LEU A 64 2.83 24.40 3.96
N PRO A 65 2.78 25.66 4.38
CA PRO A 65 3.01 26.77 3.47
C PRO A 65 4.37 26.56 2.80
N VAL A 66 4.36 26.44 1.47
CA VAL A 66 5.58 26.37 0.67
C VAL A 66 6.36 27.65 0.95
N PRO A 67 7.57 27.60 1.51
CA PRO A 67 8.39 28.79 1.65
C PRO A 67 8.55 29.39 0.26
N ALA A 68 8.20 30.67 0.11
CA ALA A 68 8.43 31.38 -1.14
C ALA A 68 9.89 31.18 -1.53
N ALA A 69 10.12 30.60 -2.72
CA ALA A 69 11.46 30.43 -3.25
C ALA A 69 12.14 31.81 -3.25
N GLN A 70 13.29 31.91 -2.58
CA GLN A 70 14.15 33.10 -2.59
C GLN A 70 14.81 33.27 -3.96
#